data_AF-A0A8T1WXF1-F1
#
_entry.id   AF-A0A8T1WXF1-F1
#
_cell.length_a   1.000
_cell.length_b   1.000
_cell.length_c   1.000
_cell.angle_alpha   90.00
_cell.angle_beta   90.00
_cell.angle_gamma   90.00
#
_symmetry.space_group_name_H-M   'P 1'
#
loop_
_entity.id
_entity.type
_entity.pdbx_description
1 polymer ?
#
loop_
_entity_poly.entity_id
_entity_poly.type
_entity_poly.pdbx_seq_one_letter_code
_entity_poly.pdbx_strand_id
1 'polypeptide(L)'
;MWSRLTEGLADIVAPEDGAEQEREQDGDELWSRFAAVVAPPPLSAAAEEDDEKEQYICELERALLQRKKANEALEKKISDLENRAGEERQWKRQVREQEAEIAQQKATIERLQAARNEAVALQSEDGETSGTDRDRLVQELQQSQAQTDELALQCQSNEKELVRLRDRVEELLATVETLQDDEREARSRAAEYEQGYMDLLAEMEKIKTAHEDEKAALMAKSEEHASSIDSQRLYDLEAQLSASEADKAVALKDAERLQRNLDSLEGVLHQFQVDSKLQKERVAEMEAELEQAREEIKSFKASPTPTNPETDDLERVMAQLVKKTHECEQLREALESTATQYNSDRDVLDKRLAAQLVVAYVDSNKKSEVLQLMARMMGFTEEQKRRVGVGYPVEGNGGGGLFSSIIGLVAPGDNANVGAGGTGLDPAAIEGKSFADMWSDFLLEEASKGK
;
A
#
# COMPACT_ATOMS: atom_id res chain seq x y z
N MET A 1 -4.93 26.11 57.34
CA MET A 1 -6.08 27.00 57.57
C MET A 1 -6.98 26.88 56.35
N TRP A 2 -8.16 26.23 56.51
CA TRP A 2 -9.28 26.09 55.54
C TRP A 2 -8.95 25.31 54.24
N SER A 3 -9.47 24.12 53.88
CA SER A 3 -10.79 23.45 53.95
C SER A 3 -11.92 24.07 53.11
N ARG A 4 -12.28 23.31 52.05
CA ARG A 4 -13.61 23.09 51.43
C ARG A 4 -14.18 24.10 50.42
N LEU A 5 -14.33 23.62 49.18
CA LEU A 5 -15.60 23.48 48.42
C LEU A 5 -15.28 22.51 47.23
N THR A 6 -15.59 21.19 47.28
CA THR A 6 -16.86 20.51 46.88
C THR A 6 -17.32 20.86 45.46
N GLU A 7 -17.84 20.02 44.58
CA GLU A 7 -18.15 18.57 44.44
C GLU A 7 -18.86 18.45 43.08
N GLY A 8 -18.86 17.25 42.47
CA GLY A 8 -19.73 16.87 41.34
C GLY A 8 -18.99 16.77 40.01
N LEU A 9 -18.97 15.68 39.26
CA LEU A 9 -19.86 14.52 39.19
C LEU A 9 -19.03 13.30 38.73
N ALA A 10 -19.26 12.17 39.38
CA ALA A 10 -18.84 10.87 38.90
C ALA A 10 -19.88 10.30 37.91
N ASP A 11 -19.42 9.32 37.13
CA ASP A 11 -20.16 8.19 36.55
C ASP A 11 -20.67 8.29 35.10
N ILE A 12 -20.79 7.10 34.49
CA ILE A 12 -21.18 6.70 33.11
C ILE A 12 -19.95 6.31 32.26
N VAL A 13 -19.40 5.09 32.38
CA VAL A 13 -19.92 3.76 31.97
C VAL A 13 -20.06 3.64 30.45
N ALA A 14 -19.12 2.90 29.86
CA ALA A 14 -19.24 2.31 28.54
C ALA A 14 -20.22 1.12 28.57
N PRO A 15 -21.03 0.89 27.52
CA PRO A 15 -21.59 -0.43 27.26
C PRO A 15 -20.78 -1.14 26.17
N GLU A 16 -20.23 -2.29 26.54
CA GLU A 16 -20.12 -3.44 25.63
C GLU A 16 -21.55 -3.89 25.30
N ASP A 17 -21.87 -4.06 24.01
CA ASP A 17 -23.04 -4.85 23.60
C ASP A 17 -22.56 -6.08 22.84
N GLY A 18 -22.92 -7.21 23.42
CA GLY A 18 -22.55 -8.54 23.01
C GLY A 18 -23.27 -9.03 21.76
N ALA A 19 -22.67 -10.06 21.20
CA ALA A 19 -23.28 -10.98 20.26
C ALA A 19 -24.55 -11.59 20.85
N GLU A 20 -25.60 -11.66 20.02
CA GLU A 20 -26.40 -12.85 19.71
C GLU A 20 -27.64 -12.44 18.91
N GLN A 21 -27.69 -12.77 17.62
CA GLN A 21 -28.97 -13.17 17.02
C GLN A 21 -28.75 -14.12 15.84
N GLU A 22 -29.39 -15.28 15.98
CA GLU A 22 -29.38 -16.43 15.08
C GLU A 22 -30.17 -16.19 13.78
N ARG A 23 -29.76 -16.94 12.75
CA ARG A 23 -30.50 -17.54 11.62
C ARG A 23 -31.90 -17.02 11.30
N GLU A 24 -32.07 -16.63 10.03
CA GLU A 24 -33.05 -17.13 9.03
C GLU A 24 -33.45 -15.98 8.10
N GLN A 25 -33.00 -16.02 6.84
CA GLN A 25 -33.77 -15.63 5.63
C GLN A 25 -32.87 -15.65 4.37
N ASP A 26 -32.50 -16.85 3.94
CA ASP A 26 -32.11 -17.10 2.54
C ASP A 26 -33.41 -17.11 1.70
N GLY A 27 -33.79 -15.95 1.16
CA GLY A 27 -34.98 -15.82 0.31
C GLY A 27 -35.10 -14.50 -0.44
N ASP A 28 -34.55 -13.42 0.11
CA ASP A 28 -34.79 -12.05 -0.39
C ASP A 28 -33.67 -11.49 -1.29
N GLU A 29 -32.54 -12.19 -1.42
CA GLU A 29 -31.41 -11.72 -2.23
C GLU A 29 -31.67 -11.76 -3.76
N LEU A 30 -32.61 -12.58 -4.22
CA LEU A 30 -32.91 -12.71 -5.65
C LEU A 30 -33.78 -11.56 -6.19
N TRP A 31 -34.59 -10.94 -5.34
CA TRP A 31 -35.42 -9.79 -5.74
C TRP A 31 -34.63 -8.48 -5.75
N SER A 32 -33.61 -8.35 -4.89
CA SER A 32 -32.76 -7.15 -4.81
C SER A 32 -31.82 -6.98 -6.00
N ARG A 33 -31.44 -8.06 -6.70
CA ARG A 33 -30.54 -7.98 -7.88
C ARG A 33 -31.21 -7.46 -9.15
N PHE A 34 -32.54 -7.50 -9.25
CA PHE A 34 -33.26 -6.95 -10.41
C PHE A 34 -33.57 -5.46 -10.27
N ALA A 35 -33.66 -4.92 -9.05
CA ALA A 35 -33.91 -3.50 -8.81
C ALA A 35 -32.67 -2.59 -9.01
N ALA A 36 -31.46 -3.16 -8.98
CA ALA A 36 -30.22 -2.40 -9.02
C ALA A 36 -29.76 -1.93 -10.42
N VAL A 37 -30.40 -2.37 -11.51
CA VAL A 37 -29.99 -2.02 -12.88
C VAL A 37 -30.64 -0.72 -13.40
N VAL A 38 -31.60 -0.14 -12.66
CA VAL A 38 -32.28 1.11 -13.06
C VAL A 38 -32.42 2.09 -11.87
N ALA A 39 -31.34 2.29 -11.11
CA ALA A 39 -31.28 3.31 -10.06
C ALA A 39 -30.10 4.27 -10.29
N PRO A 40 -30.33 5.61 -10.31
CA PRO A 40 -29.25 6.57 -10.28
C PRO A 40 -28.45 6.42 -8.96
N PRO A 41 -27.16 6.79 -8.92
CA PRO A 41 -26.31 6.57 -7.75
C PRO A 41 -26.91 7.24 -6.50
N PRO A 42 -26.69 6.68 -5.30
CA PRO A 42 -27.27 7.19 -4.07
C PRO A 42 -26.74 8.60 -3.78
N LEU A 43 -27.64 9.57 -3.73
CA LEU A 43 -27.40 10.98 -3.39
C LEU A 43 -26.93 11.22 -1.94
N SER A 44 -26.68 10.17 -1.14
CA SER A 44 -26.40 10.31 0.29
C SER A 44 -24.94 10.65 0.63
N ALA A 45 -23.96 10.22 -0.18
CA ALA A 45 -22.56 10.53 0.09
C ALA A 45 -22.19 11.99 -0.26
N ALA A 46 -22.88 12.59 -1.23
CA ALA A 46 -22.69 14.00 -1.58
C ALA A 46 -23.29 14.95 -0.52
N ALA A 47 -24.35 14.52 0.18
CA ALA A 47 -25.01 15.34 1.20
C ALA A 47 -24.15 15.49 2.47
N GLU A 48 -23.49 14.42 2.92
CA GLU A 48 -22.62 14.49 4.11
C GLU A 48 -21.36 15.33 3.86
N GLU A 49 -20.73 15.21 2.69
CA GLU A 49 -19.60 16.07 2.32
C GLU A 49 -19.98 17.54 2.15
N ASP A 50 -21.20 17.82 1.68
CA ASP A 50 -21.68 19.19 1.54
C ASP A 50 -22.03 19.80 2.91
N ASP A 51 -22.58 19.01 3.85
CA ASP A 51 -22.81 19.43 5.23
C ASP A 51 -21.48 19.73 5.98
N GLU A 52 -20.43 18.94 5.75
CA GLU A 52 -19.10 19.21 6.31
C GLU A 52 -18.45 20.48 5.74
N LYS A 53 -18.61 20.72 4.43
CA LYS A 53 -18.14 21.96 3.78
C LYS A 53 -18.89 23.17 4.31
N GLU A 54 -20.21 23.07 4.50
CA GLU A 54 -21.02 24.15 5.07
C GLU A 54 -20.61 24.46 6.52
N GLN A 55 -20.34 23.44 7.33
CA GLN A 55 -19.82 23.61 8.68
C GLN A 55 -18.46 24.31 8.68
N TYR A 56 -17.52 23.88 7.82
CA TYR A 56 -16.22 24.53 7.68
C TYR A 56 -16.33 25.99 7.24
N ILE A 57 -17.23 26.31 6.31
CA ILE A 57 -17.50 27.69 5.87
C ILE A 57 -18.03 28.53 7.04
N CYS A 58 -18.99 28.02 7.82
CA CYS A 58 -19.52 28.69 9.00
C CYS A 58 -18.44 28.97 10.06
N GLU A 59 -17.54 28.02 10.29
CA GLU A 59 -16.40 28.20 11.20
C GLU A 59 -15.43 29.27 10.69
N LEU A 60 -15.14 29.26 9.39
CA LEU A 60 -14.25 30.22 8.75
C LEU A 60 -14.82 31.65 8.79
N GLU A 61 -16.11 31.80 8.53
CA GLU A 61 -16.83 33.07 8.66
C GLU A 61 -16.80 33.60 10.09
N ARG A 62 -16.99 32.71 11.08
CA ARG A 62 -16.91 33.07 12.49
C ARG A 62 -15.50 33.52 12.88
N ALA A 63 -14.47 32.82 12.40
CA ALA A 63 -13.07 33.19 12.63
C ALA A 63 -12.71 34.53 11.98
N LEU A 64 -13.18 34.77 10.74
CA LEU A 64 -13.01 36.05 10.05
C LEU A 64 -13.69 37.20 10.78
N LEU A 65 -14.91 36.99 11.28
CA LEU A 65 -15.64 37.99 12.08
C LEU A 65 -14.92 38.29 13.40
N GLN A 66 -14.39 37.28 14.09
CA GLN A 66 -13.60 37.47 15.30
C GLN A 66 -12.32 38.25 15.01
N ARG A 67 -11.61 37.92 13.93
CA ARG A 67 -10.38 38.63 13.52
C ARG A 67 -10.66 40.07 13.12
N LYS A 68 -11.77 40.32 12.43
CA LYS A 68 -12.23 41.68 12.10
C LYS A 68 -12.52 42.49 13.37
N LYS A 69 -13.22 41.91 14.35
CA LYS A 69 -13.51 42.57 15.63
C LYS A 69 -12.23 42.85 16.43
N ALA A 70 -11.26 41.94 16.39
CA ALA A 70 -9.95 42.15 17.01
C ALA A 70 -9.17 43.29 16.32
N ASN A 71 -9.17 43.34 14.99
CA ASN A 71 -8.55 44.42 14.23
C ASN A 71 -9.21 45.78 14.54
N GLU A 72 -10.54 45.87 14.56
CA GLU A 72 -11.25 47.10 14.93
C GLU A 72 -10.91 47.55 16.37
N ALA A 73 -10.70 46.62 17.29
CA ALA A 73 -10.27 46.93 18.65
C ALA A 73 -8.81 47.43 18.70
N LEU A 74 -7.92 46.85 17.90
CA LEU A 74 -6.53 47.30 17.77
C LEU A 74 -6.45 48.69 17.12
N GLU A 75 -7.23 48.95 16.07
CA GLU A 75 -7.31 50.27 15.43
C GLU A 75 -7.75 51.36 16.41
N LYS A 76 -8.78 51.08 17.23
CA LYS A 76 -9.18 51.98 18.32
C LYS A 76 -8.06 52.23 19.31
N LYS A 77 -7.36 51.17 19.73
CA LYS A 77 -6.23 51.28 20.67
C LYS A 77 -5.07 52.09 20.08
N ILE A 78 -4.78 51.96 18.78
CA ILE A 78 -3.78 52.75 18.08
C ILE A 78 -4.20 54.23 18.08
N SER A 79 -5.44 54.53 17.70
CA SER A 79 -5.96 55.91 17.72
C SER A 79 -5.89 56.54 19.12
N ASP A 80 -6.19 55.77 20.18
CA ASP A 80 -6.09 56.25 21.57
C ASP A 80 -4.63 56.51 21.97
N LEU A 81 -3.69 55.66 21.55
CA LEU A 81 -2.26 55.86 21.80
C LEU A 81 -1.70 57.06 21.05
N GLU A 82 -2.13 57.29 19.82
CA GLU A 82 -1.76 58.47 19.03
C GLU A 82 -2.26 59.77 19.69
N ASN A 83 -3.49 59.76 20.18
CA ASN A 83 -4.06 60.89 20.93
C ASN A 83 -3.26 61.16 22.21
N ARG A 84 -2.98 60.13 23.01
CA ARG A 84 -2.14 60.26 24.23
C ARG A 84 -0.73 60.76 23.90
N ALA A 85 -0.10 60.28 22.84
CA ALA A 85 1.19 60.77 22.39
C ALA A 85 1.12 62.24 21.95
N GLY A 86 0.02 62.67 21.33
CA GLY A 86 -0.26 64.07 21.01
C GLY A 86 -0.37 64.95 22.26
N GLU A 87 -1.14 64.51 23.26
CA GLU A 87 -1.28 65.17 24.56
C GLU A 87 0.06 65.25 25.30
N GLU A 88 0.86 64.18 25.30
CA GLU A 88 2.18 64.16 25.93
C GLU A 88 3.14 65.16 25.26
N ARG A 89 3.11 65.27 23.92
CA ARG A 89 3.89 66.31 23.20
C ARG A 89 3.41 67.71 23.54
N GLN A 90 2.13 67.91 23.81
CA GLN A 90 1.59 69.21 24.22
C GLN A 90 2.04 69.56 25.65
N TRP A 91 1.92 68.63 26.60
CA TRP A 91 2.42 68.80 27.96
C TRP A 91 3.93 69.07 27.99
N LYS A 92 4.72 68.33 27.21
CA LYS A 92 6.17 68.58 27.07
C LYS A 92 6.48 69.99 26.55
N ARG A 93 5.66 70.54 25.65
CA ARG A 93 5.81 71.93 25.19
C ARG A 93 5.48 72.92 26.30
N GLN A 94 4.37 72.72 27.01
CA GLN A 94 3.98 73.58 28.14
C GLN A 94 5.02 73.57 29.27
N VAL A 95 5.58 72.40 29.60
CA VAL A 95 6.64 72.30 30.62
C VAL A 95 7.88 73.08 30.19
N ARG A 96 8.32 72.97 28.93
CA ARG A 96 9.47 73.77 28.42
C ARG A 96 9.21 75.28 28.45
N GLU A 97 7.98 75.70 28.13
CA GLU A 97 7.58 77.11 28.22
C GLU A 97 7.64 77.61 29.67
N GLN A 98 7.09 76.84 30.62
CA GLN A 98 7.17 77.17 32.05
C GLN A 98 8.61 77.17 32.58
N GLU A 99 9.44 76.22 32.15
CA GLU A 99 10.86 76.19 32.51
C GLU A 99 11.60 77.45 32.02
N ALA A 100 11.29 77.93 30.80
CA ALA A 100 11.85 79.15 30.25
C ALA A 100 11.39 80.40 31.03
N GLU A 101 10.11 80.46 31.42
CA GLU A 101 9.58 81.55 32.27
C GLU A 101 10.25 81.56 33.66
N ILE A 102 10.40 80.39 34.29
CA ILE A 102 11.09 80.26 35.58
C ILE A 102 12.56 80.70 35.45
N ALA A 103 13.25 80.32 34.38
CA ALA A 103 14.63 80.76 34.13
C ALA A 103 14.72 82.30 33.98
N GLN A 104 13.77 82.91 33.28
CA GLN A 104 13.70 84.37 33.12
C GLN A 104 13.43 85.09 34.45
N GLN A 105 12.53 84.54 35.29
CA GLN A 105 12.26 85.08 36.61
C GLN A 105 13.48 84.99 37.52
N LYS A 106 14.18 83.83 37.54
CA LYS A 106 15.43 83.64 38.29
C LYS A 106 16.50 84.66 37.91
N ALA A 107 16.74 84.86 36.61
CA ALA A 107 17.69 85.85 36.12
C ALA A 107 17.32 87.30 36.52
N THR A 108 16.02 87.58 36.69
CA THR A 108 15.54 88.90 37.12
C THR A 108 15.74 89.10 38.62
N ILE A 109 15.51 88.06 39.43
CA ILE A 109 15.78 88.07 40.88
C ILE A 109 17.28 88.26 41.13
N GLU A 110 18.14 87.56 40.40
CA GLU A 110 19.61 87.71 40.51
C GLU A 110 20.05 89.15 40.19
N ARG A 111 19.49 89.77 39.15
CA ARG A 111 19.76 91.19 38.82
C ARG A 111 19.32 92.14 39.94
N LEU A 112 18.15 91.91 40.54
CA LEU A 112 17.66 92.72 41.65
C LEU A 112 18.50 92.52 42.93
N GLN A 113 18.97 91.30 43.19
CA GLN A 113 19.87 91.01 44.30
C GLN A 113 21.25 91.66 44.10
N ALA A 114 21.79 91.65 42.89
CA ALA A 114 23.04 92.35 42.56
C ALA A 114 22.90 93.88 42.77
N ALA A 115 21.82 94.48 42.28
CA ALA A 115 21.54 95.91 42.47
C ALA A 115 21.33 96.28 43.95
N ARG A 116 20.68 95.41 44.73
CA ARG A 116 20.55 95.59 46.20
C ARG A 116 21.91 95.55 46.88
N ASN A 117 22.78 94.63 46.51
CA ASN A 117 24.11 94.51 47.10
C ASN A 117 25.01 95.71 46.72
N GLU A 118 24.88 96.27 45.51
CA GLU A 118 25.53 97.52 45.11
C GLU A 118 24.98 98.75 45.86
N ALA A 119 23.66 98.81 46.10
CA ALA A 119 23.06 99.89 46.89
C ALA A 119 23.49 99.85 48.37
N VAL A 120 23.61 98.66 48.96
CA VAL A 120 24.10 98.48 50.34
C VAL A 120 25.60 98.81 50.44
N ALA A 121 26.40 98.54 49.39
CA ALA A 121 27.81 98.95 49.34
C ALA A 121 27.98 100.49 49.32
N LEU A 122 27.03 101.23 48.71
CA LEU A 122 27.04 102.70 48.61
C LEU A 122 26.44 103.43 49.82
N GLN A 123 25.77 102.73 50.74
CA GLN A 123 25.13 103.31 51.94
C GLN A 123 26.00 103.19 53.21
N SER A 124 27.29 102.84 53.08
CA SER A 124 28.20 102.65 54.21
C SER A 124 28.99 103.91 54.63
N GLU A 125 28.71 105.07 54.05
CA GLU A 125 29.23 106.38 54.48
C GLU A 125 28.06 107.36 54.74
N ASP A 126 28.16 108.12 55.83
CA ASP A 126 27.17 109.04 56.46
C ASP A 126 26.13 108.36 57.38
N GLY A 127 25.91 108.77 58.63
CA GLY A 127 26.31 109.97 59.36
C GLY A 127 25.26 110.22 60.45
N GLU A 128 25.71 110.22 61.71
CA GLU A 128 25.08 110.63 62.98
C GLU A 128 23.56 110.86 63.03
N THR A 129 22.90 110.07 63.87
CA THR A 129 21.47 110.23 64.15
C THR A 129 21.19 110.24 65.66
N SER A 130 20.25 111.10 66.05
CA SER A 130 19.95 111.48 67.43
C SER A 130 19.31 110.33 68.21
N GLY A 131 19.10 110.46 69.53
CA GLY A 131 18.56 109.38 70.38
C GLY A 131 17.26 108.71 69.88
N THR A 132 16.42 109.39 69.10
CA THR A 132 15.23 108.81 68.45
C THR A 132 15.54 107.88 67.28
N ASP A 133 16.67 108.10 66.61
CA ASP A 133 17.10 107.32 65.47
C ASP A 133 17.87 106.06 65.90
N ARG A 134 18.53 106.11 67.07
CA ARG A 134 19.06 104.91 67.72
C ARG A 134 17.95 103.92 68.09
N ASP A 135 16.84 104.41 68.62
CA ASP A 135 15.68 103.56 68.96
C ASP A 135 15.00 103.03 67.68
N ARG A 136 14.91 103.83 66.61
CA ARG A 136 14.46 103.34 65.28
C ARG A 136 15.38 102.27 64.71
N LEU A 137 16.70 102.46 64.76
CA LEU A 137 17.68 101.48 64.30
C LEU A 137 17.61 100.18 65.12
N VAL A 138 17.39 100.27 66.43
CA VAL A 138 17.16 99.08 67.27
C VAL A 138 15.87 98.37 66.86
N GLN A 139 14.80 99.11 66.56
CA GLN A 139 13.54 98.54 66.13
C GLN A 139 13.63 97.91 64.72
N GLU A 140 14.35 98.54 63.79
CA GLU A 140 14.67 98.00 62.47
C GLU A 140 15.59 96.78 62.54
N LEU A 141 16.58 96.77 63.44
CA LEU A 141 17.42 95.61 63.70
C LEU A 141 16.60 94.45 64.25
N GLN A 142 15.67 94.71 65.18
CA GLN A 142 14.77 93.70 65.73
C GLN A 142 13.80 93.16 64.66
N GLN A 143 13.25 94.04 63.80
CA GLN A 143 12.42 93.61 62.68
C GLN A 143 13.23 92.80 61.66
N SER A 144 14.45 93.23 61.33
CA SER A 144 15.34 92.49 60.46
C SER A 144 15.72 91.13 61.07
N GLN A 145 15.96 91.05 62.38
CA GLN A 145 16.23 89.79 63.08
C GLN A 145 15.02 88.86 63.02
N ALA A 146 13.81 89.37 63.28
CA ALA A 146 12.60 88.58 63.16
C ALA A 146 12.39 88.06 61.72
N GLN A 147 12.65 88.90 60.72
CA GLN A 147 12.59 88.50 59.30
C GLN A 147 13.66 87.46 58.94
N THR A 148 14.89 87.57 59.46
CA THR A 148 15.93 86.57 59.23
C THR A 148 15.60 85.24 59.90
N ASP A 149 15.03 85.26 61.10
CA ASP A 149 14.61 84.05 61.82
C ASP A 149 13.44 83.36 61.10
N GLU A 150 12.48 84.13 60.59
CA GLU A 150 11.37 83.61 59.79
C GLU A 150 11.85 82.99 58.48
N LEU A 151 12.75 83.67 57.76
CA LEU A 151 13.39 83.13 56.56
C LEU A 151 14.21 81.86 56.87
N ALA A 152 14.91 81.81 58.00
CA ALA A 152 15.67 80.63 58.40
C ALA A 152 14.75 79.42 58.67
N LEU A 153 13.60 79.62 59.31
CA LEU A 153 12.59 78.57 59.50
C LEU A 153 11.99 78.11 58.18
N GLN A 154 11.71 79.03 57.26
CA GLN A 154 11.24 78.69 55.92
C GLN A 154 12.28 77.88 55.13
N CYS A 155 13.55 78.30 55.15
CA CYS A 155 14.65 77.54 54.55
C CYS A 155 14.75 76.13 55.15
N GLN A 156 14.62 75.98 56.46
CA GLN A 156 14.65 74.67 57.12
C GLN A 156 13.44 73.79 56.74
N SER A 157 12.24 74.38 56.57
CA SER A 157 11.07 73.66 56.10
C SER A 157 11.27 73.16 54.67
N ASN A 158 11.72 74.04 53.78
CA ASN A 158 11.99 73.72 52.38
C ASN A 158 13.09 72.66 52.24
N GLU A 159 14.13 72.70 53.08
CA GLU A 159 15.19 71.69 53.10
C GLU A 159 14.65 70.30 53.46
N LYS A 160 13.76 70.21 54.46
CA LYS A 160 13.09 68.95 54.83
C LYS A 160 12.21 68.43 53.70
N GLU A 161 11.51 69.31 52.98
CA GLU A 161 10.71 68.94 51.82
C GLU A 161 11.58 68.43 50.66
N LEU A 162 12.71 69.10 50.37
CA LEU A 162 13.66 68.66 49.35
C LEU A 162 14.26 67.28 49.68
N VAL A 163 14.55 66.99 50.95
CA VAL A 163 14.99 65.65 51.37
C VAL A 163 13.90 64.61 51.14
N ARG A 164 12.66 64.87 51.57
CA ARG A 164 11.53 63.94 51.32
C ARG A 164 11.29 63.68 49.84
N LEU A 165 11.36 64.73 49.01
CA LEU A 165 11.20 64.59 47.57
C LEU A 165 12.35 63.80 46.95
N ARG A 166 13.59 64.00 47.41
CA ARG A 166 14.75 63.21 46.98
C ARG A 166 14.56 61.74 47.30
N ASP A 167 14.23 61.41 48.55
CA ASP A 167 14.02 60.01 48.98
C ASP A 167 12.91 59.34 48.14
N ARG A 168 11.84 60.10 47.84
CA ARG A 168 10.76 59.61 46.97
C ARG A 168 11.22 59.38 45.53
N VAL A 169 12.09 60.23 44.99
CA VAL A 169 12.68 60.04 43.66
C VAL A 169 13.57 58.80 43.64
N GLU A 170 14.39 58.58 44.67
CA GLU A 170 15.23 57.38 44.79
C GLU A 170 14.38 56.10 44.86
N GLU A 171 13.29 56.10 45.63
CA GLU A 171 12.33 54.99 45.69
C GLU A 171 11.70 54.73 44.31
N LEU A 172 11.23 55.78 43.63
CA LEU A 172 10.64 55.64 42.30
C LEU A 172 11.66 55.11 41.27
N LEU A 173 12.92 55.56 41.35
CA LEU A 173 13.98 55.04 40.48
C LEU A 173 14.21 53.55 40.70
N ALA A 174 14.25 53.09 41.96
CA ALA A 174 14.36 51.66 42.27
C ALA A 174 13.17 50.87 41.73
N THR A 175 11.93 51.38 41.84
CA THR A 175 10.76 50.70 41.27
C THR A 175 10.82 50.63 39.74
N VAL A 176 11.28 51.68 39.07
CA VAL A 176 11.45 51.71 37.62
C VAL A 176 12.49 50.67 37.18
N GLU A 177 13.60 50.53 37.91
CA GLU A 177 14.62 49.52 37.62
C GLU A 177 14.04 48.10 37.72
N THR A 178 13.31 47.79 38.79
CA THR A 178 12.66 46.47 38.94
C THR A 178 11.64 46.18 37.83
N LEU A 179 10.82 47.17 37.46
CA LEU A 179 9.86 47.02 36.36
C LEU A 179 10.54 46.82 35.01
N GLN A 180 11.71 47.44 34.80
CA GLN A 180 12.50 47.20 33.59
C GLN A 180 13.08 45.79 33.54
N ASP A 181 13.53 45.24 34.68
CA ASP A 181 13.99 43.85 34.76
C ASP A 181 12.85 42.86 34.49
N ASP A 182 11.68 43.08 35.10
CA ASP A 182 10.48 42.29 34.84
C ASP A 182 10.06 42.34 33.36
N GLU A 183 10.14 43.52 32.73
CA GLU A 183 9.85 43.70 31.32
C GLU A 183 10.87 42.95 30.43
N ARG A 184 12.16 42.97 30.77
CA ARG A 184 13.20 42.20 30.06
C ARG A 184 12.93 40.70 30.18
N GLU A 185 12.59 40.21 31.36
CA GLU A 185 12.31 38.79 31.59
C GLU A 185 11.03 38.35 30.86
N ALA A 186 9.98 39.16 30.89
CA ALA A 186 8.75 38.91 30.13
C ALA A 186 9.02 38.86 28.62
N ARG A 187 9.87 39.75 28.08
CA ARG A 187 10.31 39.70 26.68
C ARG A 187 11.11 38.44 26.36
N SER A 188 12.01 38.00 27.25
CA SER A 188 12.77 36.76 27.07
C SER A 188 11.85 35.55 26.99
N ARG A 189 10.90 35.42 27.94
CA ARG A 189 9.91 34.34 27.94
C ARG A 189 9.03 34.37 26.69
N ALA A 190 8.61 35.55 26.25
CA ALA A 190 7.83 35.69 25.02
C ALA A 190 8.62 35.20 23.80
N ALA A 191 9.91 35.56 23.69
CA ALA A 191 10.77 35.09 22.61
C ALA A 191 10.98 33.56 22.63
N GLU A 192 11.11 32.96 23.82
CA GLU A 192 11.20 31.50 23.96
C GLU A 192 9.92 30.78 23.50
N TYR A 193 8.74 31.30 23.85
CA TYR A 193 7.48 30.76 23.35
C TYR A 193 7.33 30.92 21.85
N GLU A 194 7.67 32.10 21.31
CA GLU A 194 7.66 32.35 19.87
C GLU A 194 8.58 31.37 19.12
N GLN A 195 9.79 31.14 19.64
CA GLN A 195 10.71 30.15 19.09
C GLN A 195 10.13 28.73 19.15
N GLY A 196 9.54 28.33 20.29
CA GLY A 196 8.90 27.02 20.43
C GLY A 196 7.74 26.81 19.47
N TYR A 197 6.94 27.85 19.19
CA TYR A 197 5.89 27.78 18.18
C TYR A 197 6.44 27.64 16.76
N MET A 198 7.52 28.35 16.44
CA MET A 198 8.19 28.23 15.13
C MET A 198 8.78 26.84 14.93
N ASP A 199 9.42 26.27 15.95
CA ASP A 199 9.98 24.92 15.90
C ASP A 199 8.87 23.88 15.74
N LEU A 200 7.76 24.01 16.47
CA LEU A 200 6.61 23.12 16.33
C LEU A 200 5.98 23.21 14.94
N LEU A 201 5.84 24.41 14.37
CA LEU A 201 5.36 24.59 12.99
C LEU A 201 6.29 23.92 11.98
N ALA A 202 7.61 24.07 12.15
CA ALA A 202 8.59 23.42 11.28
C ALA A 202 8.54 21.89 11.40
N GLU A 203 8.30 21.34 12.59
CA GLU A 203 8.08 19.90 12.79
C GLU A 203 6.78 19.43 12.13
N MET A 204 5.68 20.18 12.26
CA MET A 204 4.42 19.88 11.59
C MET A 204 4.57 19.88 10.06
N GLU A 205 5.30 20.84 9.50
CA GLU A 205 5.59 20.89 8.05
C GLU A 205 6.46 19.70 7.60
N LYS A 206 7.45 19.29 8.39
CA LYS A 206 8.25 18.09 8.12
C LYS A 206 7.41 16.82 8.16
N ILE A 207 6.51 16.66 9.14
CA ILE A 207 5.62 15.51 9.23
C ILE A 207 4.64 15.50 8.05
N LYS A 208 4.09 16.67 7.69
CA LYS A 208 3.17 16.79 6.55
C LYS A 208 3.84 16.41 5.23
N THR A 209 5.05 16.91 4.99
CA THR A 209 5.82 16.58 3.78
C THR A 209 6.19 15.09 3.75
N ALA A 210 6.66 14.52 4.86
CA ALA A 210 6.92 13.09 4.96
C ALA A 210 5.66 12.24 4.70
N HIS A 211 4.50 12.64 5.22
CA HIS A 211 3.24 11.96 4.97
C HIS A 211 2.78 12.08 3.50
N GLU A 212 2.96 13.24 2.88
CA GLU A 212 2.70 13.43 1.45
C GLU A 212 3.62 12.54 0.58
N ASP A 213 4.90 12.43 0.94
CA ASP A 213 5.86 11.55 0.28
C ASP A 213 5.50 10.06 0.46
N GLU A 214 5.14 9.64 1.67
CA GLU A 214 4.69 8.27 1.97
C GLU A 214 3.42 7.92 1.19
N LYS A 215 2.45 8.85 1.12
CA LYS A 215 1.24 8.68 0.32
C LYS A 215 1.57 8.54 -1.17
N ALA A 216 2.48 9.36 -1.69
CA ALA A 216 2.92 9.27 -3.09
C ALA A 216 3.61 7.92 -3.37
N ALA A 217 4.46 7.43 -2.46
CA ALA A 217 5.10 6.14 -2.56
C ALA A 217 4.10 4.96 -2.54
N LEU A 218 3.08 5.03 -1.66
CA LEU A 218 2.02 4.02 -1.61
C LEU A 218 1.17 4.01 -2.89
N MET A 219 0.85 5.18 -3.45
CA MET A 219 0.15 5.29 -4.72
C MET A 219 0.99 4.73 -5.89
N ALA A 220 2.27 5.07 -5.95
CA ALA A 220 3.16 4.51 -6.97
C ALA A 220 3.26 2.97 -6.88
N LYS A 221 3.35 2.44 -5.66
CA LYS A 221 3.39 0.98 -5.43
C LYS A 221 2.06 0.31 -5.78
N SER A 222 0.92 0.93 -5.48
CA SER A 222 -0.39 0.38 -5.84
C SER A 222 -0.61 0.41 -7.36
N GLU A 223 -0.17 1.45 -8.04
CA GLU A 223 -0.16 1.53 -9.51
C GLU A 223 0.76 0.47 -10.13
N GLU A 224 1.95 0.25 -9.57
CA GLU A 224 2.85 -0.81 -10.02
C GLU A 224 2.19 -2.19 -9.87
N HIS A 225 1.59 -2.49 -8.72
CA HIS A 225 0.86 -3.74 -8.50
C HIS A 225 -0.33 -3.90 -9.46
N ALA A 226 -1.10 -2.84 -9.71
CA ALA A 226 -2.20 -2.87 -10.67
C ALA A 226 -1.69 -3.15 -12.10
N SER A 227 -0.64 -2.45 -12.53
CA SER A 227 -0.01 -2.66 -13.83
C SER A 227 0.58 -4.07 -13.99
N SER A 228 1.15 -4.63 -12.92
CA SER A 228 1.65 -6.00 -12.89
C SER A 228 0.52 -7.01 -13.06
N ILE A 229 -0.61 -6.84 -12.35
CA ILE A 229 -1.78 -7.72 -12.50
C ILE A 229 -2.33 -7.64 -13.92
N ASP A 230 -2.45 -6.44 -14.48
CA ASP A 230 -2.95 -6.28 -15.85
C ASP A 230 -1.98 -6.88 -16.88
N SER A 231 -0.67 -6.74 -16.67
CA SER A 231 0.33 -7.41 -17.53
C SER A 231 0.21 -8.94 -17.47
N GLN A 232 0.00 -9.51 -16.29
CA GLN A 232 -0.20 -10.95 -16.14
C GLN A 232 -1.48 -11.43 -16.83
N ARG A 233 -2.58 -10.68 -16.69
CA ARG A 233 -3.83 -10.96 -17.41
C ARG A 233 -3.66 -10.89 -18.92
N LEU A 234 -2.86 -9.95 -19.42
CA LEU A 234 -2.55 -9.88 -20.85
C LEU A 234 -1.79 -11.11 -21.32
N TYR A 235 -0.77 -11.56 -20.58
CA TYR A 235 -0.05 -12.79 -20.90
C TYR A 235 -0.95 -14.03 -20.89
N ASP A 236 -1.83 -14.15 -19.88
CA ASP A 236 -2.76 -15.29 -19.78
C ASP A 236 -3.75 -15.29 -20.95
N LEU A 237 -4.28 -14.12 -21.33
CA LEU A 237 -5.18 -13.97 -22.49
C LEU A 237 -4.47 -14.28 -23.81
N GLU A 238 -3.22 -13.84 -23.96
CA GLU A 238 -2.41 -14.13 -25.15
C GLU A 238 -2.12 -15.64 -25.27
N ALA A 239 -1.81 -16.31 -24.15
CA ALA A 239 -1.63 -17.75 -24.11
C ALA A 239 -2.92 -18.51 -24.46
N GLN A 240 -4.08 -18.09 -23.92
CA GLN A 240 -5.38 -18.67 -24.25
C GLN A 240 -5.75 -18.47 -25.72
N LEU A 241 -5.47 -17.28 -26.27
CA LEU A 241 -5.70 -17.00 -27.69
C LEU A 241 -4.84 -17.91 -28.55
N SER A 242 -3.55 -18.03 -28.24
CA SER A 242 -2.62 -18.90 -28.97
C SER A 242 -3.05 -20.37 -28.94
N ALA A 243 -3.51 -20.86 -27.78
CA ALA A 243 -4.03 -22.22 -27.64
C ALA A 243 -5.29 -22.43 -28.49
N SER A 244 -6.25 -21.49 -28.44
CA SER A 244 -7.47 -21.52 -29.25
C SER A 244 -7.19 -21.47 -30.76
N GLU A 245 -6.21 -20.69 -31.18
CA GLU A 245 -5.76 -20.64 -32.57
C GLU A 245 -5.13 -21.96 -33.03
N ALA A 246 -4.34 -22.62 -32.17
CA ALA A 246 -3.78 -23.93 -32.45
C ALA A 246 -4.88 -25.00 -32.56
N ASP A 247 -5.85 -25.02 -31.64
CA ASP A 247 -6.99 -25.94 -31.67
C ASP A 247 -7.82 -25.76 -32.94
N LYS A 248 -8.09 -24.50 -33.33
CA LYS A 248 -8.76 -24.19 -34.60
C LYS A 248 -7.98 -24.73 -35.79
N ALA A 249 -6.66 -24.58 -35.81
CA ALA A 249 -5.82 -25.09 -36.90
C ALA A 249 -5.86 -26.63 -37.00
N VAL A 250 -5.89 -27.34 -35.86
CA VAL A 250 -6.06 -28.79 -35.81
C VAL A 250 -7.44 -29.19 -36.32
N ALA A 251 -8.50 -28.54 -35.84
CA ALA A 251 -9.88 -28.81 -36.27
C ALA A 251 -10.07 -28.60 -37.78
N LEU A 252 -9.43 -27.57 -38.36
CA LEU A 252 -9.43 -27.35 -39.80
C LEU A 252 -8.74 -28.48 -40.56
N LYS A 253 -7.55 -28.92 -40.11
CA LYS A 253 -6.86 -30.07 -40.73
C LYS A 253 -7.68 -31.36 -40.66
N ASP A 254 -8.36 -31.59 -39.54
CA ASP A 254 -9.25 -32.74 -39.36
C ASP A 254 -10.47 -32.66 -40.27
N ALA A 255 -11.10 -31.50 -40.40
CA ALA A 255 -12.21 -31.27 -41.32
C ALA A 255 -11.78 -31.53 -42.78
N GLU A 256 -10.61 -31.02 -43.20
CA GLU A 256 -10.07 -31.30 -44.53
C GLU A 256 -9.78 -32.78 -44.74
N ARG A 257 -9.26 -33.49 -43.72
CA ARG A 257 -9.03 -34.94 -43.81
C ARG A 257 -10.35 -35.70 -43.98
N LEU A 258 -11.38 -35.34 -43.20
CA LEU A 258 -12.70 -35.94 -43.31
C LEU A 258 -13.32 -35.66 -44.69
N GLN A 259 -13.16 -34.45 -45.22
CA GLN A 259 -13.61 -34.12 -46.58
C GLN A 259 -12.95 -35.01 -47.63
N ARG A 260 -11.62 -35.18 -47.59
CA ARG A 260 -10.90 -36.07 -48.53
C ARG A 260 -11.39 -37.52 -48.43
N ASN A 261 -11.68 -38.00 -47.22
CA ASN A 261 -12.22 -39.35 -47.01
C ASN A 261 -13.64 -39.50 -47.58
N LEU A 262 -14.49 -38.49 -47.42
CA LEU A 262 -15.83 -38.46 -48.01
C LEU A 262 -15.74 -38.47 -49.54
N ASP A 263 -14.92 -37.60 -50.13
CA ASP A 263 -14.72 -37.55 -51.59
C ASP A 263 -14.23 -38.91 -52.13
N SER A 264 -13.32 -39.58 -51.40
CA SER A 264 -12.85 -40.93 -51.75
C SER A 264 -13.95 -41.99 -51.65
N LEU A 265 -14.80 -41.94 -50.62
CA LEU A 265 -15.93 -42.86 -50.46
C LEU A 265 -16.98 -42.65 -51.56
N GLU A 266 -17.27 -41.39 -51.90
CA GLU A 266 -18.13 -41.05 -53.03
C GLU A 266 -17.57 -41.62 -54.34
N GLY A 267 -16.26 -41.54 -54.56
CA GLY A 267 -15.58 -42.16 -55.68
C GLY A 267 -15.75 -43.69 -55.73
N VAL A 268 -15.53 -44.38 -54.61
CA VAL A 268 -15.72 -45.85 -54.51
C VAL A 268 -17.18 -46.23 -54.73
N LEU A 269 -18.12 -45.46 -54.18
CA LEU A 269 -19.55 -45.70 -54.37
C LEU A 269 -19.94 -45.56 -55.85
N HIS A 270 -19.44 -44.53 -56.53
CA HIS A 270 -19.66 -44.36 -57.96
C HIS A 270 -19.08 -45.53 -58.77
N GLN A 271 -17.86 -45.98 -58.47
CA GLN A 271 -17.26 -47.14 -59.13
C GLN A 271 -18.10 -48.40 -58.90
N PHE A 272 -18.53 -48.66 -57.66
CA PHE A 272 -19.38 -49.80 -57.33
C PHE A 272 -20.73 -49.74 -58.07
N GLN A 273 -21.33 -48.56 -58.20
CA GLN A 273 -22.56 -48.37 -58.99
C GLN A 273 -22.35 -48.68 -60.47
N VAL A 274 -21.22 -48.25 -61.06
CA VAL A 274 -20.85 -48.56 -62.45
C VAL A 274 -20.62 -50.06 -62.62
N ASP A 275 -19.80 -50.66 -61.76
CA ASP A 275 -19.50 -52.10 -61.81
C ASP A 275 -20.76 -52.93 -61.60
N SER A 276 -21.66 -52.52 -60.69
CA SER A 276 -22.95 -53.19 -60.48
C SER A 276 -23.82 -53.15 -61.74
N LYS A 277 -23.83 -52.04 -62.49
CA LYS A 277 -24.54 -51.97 -63.78
C LYS A 277 -23.90 -52.90 -64.81
N LEU A 278 -22.58 -52.86 -64.94
CA LEU A 278 -21.84 -53.72 -65.87
C LEU A 278 -22.04 -55.22 -65.56
N GLN A 279 -22.00 -55.60 -64.28
CA GLN A 279 -22.24 -56.97 -63.85
C GLN A 279 -23.68 -57.40 -64.13
N LYS A 280 -24.68 -56.53 -63.94
CA LYS A 280 -26.07 -56.82 -64.31
C LYS A 280 -26.23 -57.04 -65.82
N GLU A 281 -25.57 -56.21 -66.64
CA GLU A 281 -25.55 -56.38 -68.10
C GLU A 281 -24.91 -57.72 -68.48
N ARG A 282 -23.74 -58.05 -67.92
CA ARG A 282 -23.06 -59.33 -68.16
C ARG A 282 -23.88 -60.54 -67.70
N VAL A 283 -24.59 -60.44 -66.58
CA VAL A 283 -25.51 -61.50 -66.12
C VAL A 283 -26.67 -61.64 -67.10
N ALA A 284 -27.24 -60.54 -67.59
CA ALA A 284 -28.31 -60.59 -68.59
C ALA A 284 -27.84 -61.22 -69.92
N GLU A 285 -26.62 -60.92 -70.36
CA GLU A 285 -25.99 -61.57 -71.52
C GLU A 285 -25.81 -63.08 -71.28
N MET A 286 -25.22 -63.46 -70.14
CA MET A 286 -25.07 -64.87 -69.77
C MET A 286 -26.42 -65.59 -69.64
N GLU A 287 -27.46 -64.94 -69.12
CA GLU A 287 -28.82 -65.49 -69.04
C GLU A 287 -29.42 -65.70 -70.44
N ALA A 288 -29.19 -64.77 -71.37
CA ALA A 288 -29.60 -64.92 -72.77
C ALA A 288 -28.86 -66.07 -73.47
N GLU A 289 -27.54 -66.18 -73.29
CA GLU A 289 -26.73 -67.30 -73.79
C GLU A 289 -27.19 -68.64 -73.19
N LEU A 290 -27.49 -68.67 -71.89
CA LEU A 290 -27.97 -69.87 -71.21
C LEU A 290 -29.35 -70.28 -71.73
N GLU A 291 -30.26 -69.33 -71.96
CA GLU A 291 -31.57 -69.65 -72.55
C GLU A 291 -31.41 -70.15 -74.00
N GLN A 292 -30.52 -69.56 -74.80
CA GLN A 292 -30.16 -70.08 -76.12
C GLN A 292 -29.59 -71.51 -76.03
N ALA A 293 -28.62 -71.75 -75.15
CA ALA A 293 -28.03 -73.07 -74.94
C ALA A 293 -29.07 -74.08 -74.40
N ARG A 294 -30.06 -73.65 -73.59
CA ARG A 294 -31.18 -74.48 -73.17
C ARG A 294 -32.08 -74.85 -74.32
N GLU A 295 -32.36 -73.93 -75.23
CA GLU A 295 -33.09 -74.21 -76.47
C GLU A 295 -32.31 -75.20 -77.34
N GLU A 296 -30.99 -75.02 -77.47
CA GLU A 296 -30.08 -75.95 -78.15
C GLU A 296 -30.06 -77.34 -77.46
N ILE A 297 -29.98 -77.44 -76.14
CA ILE A 297 -30.05 -78.72 -75.40
C ILE A 297 -31.43 -79.38 -75.51
N LYS A 298 -32.51 -78.59 -75.47
CA LYS A 298 -33.86 -79.10 -75.77
C LYS A 298 -33.91 -79.67 -77.18
N SER A 299 -33.18 -79.10 -78.13
CA SER A 299 -33.01 -79.64 -79.49
C SER A 299 -32.06 -80.85 -79.56
N PHE A 300 -31.09 -80.96 -78.65
CA PHE A 300 -30.02 -81.98 -78.65
C PHE A 300 -30.31 -83.23 -77.80
N LYS A 301 -31.34 -83.24 -76.94
CA LYS A 301 -31.70 -84.41 -76.11
C LYS A 301 -32.37 -85.53 -76.92
N ALA A 302 -31.54 -86.28 -77.66
CA ALA A 302 -31.80 -87.64 -78.11
C ALA A 302 -30.50 -88.46 -78.21
N SER A 303 -29.78 -88.64 -77.09
CA SER A 303 -28.90 -89.80 -76.81
C SER A 303 -28.17 -89.61 -75.46
N PRO A 304 -28.12 -90.62 -74.56
CA PRO A 304 -27.33 -90.57 -73.33
C PRO A 304 -26.09 -91.47 -73.38
N THR A 305 -25.01 -91.08 -72.71
CA THR A 305 -24.14 -92.04 -72.00
C THR A 305 -23.25 -91.34 -70.95
N PRO A 306 -22.94 -92.01 -69.82
CA PRO A 306 -22.28 -91.46 -68.62
C PRO A 306 -20.81 -91.92 -68.51
N THR A 307 -20.00 -91.32 -67.63
CA THR A 307 -19.13 -92.00 -66.61
C THR A 307 -18.20 -91.03 -65.85
N ASN A 308 -17.98 -91.35 -64.56
CA ASN A 308 -17.06 -90.76 -63.57
C ASN A 308 -15.59 -90.67 -64.03
N PRO A 309 -14.72 -89.88 -63.35
CA PRO A 309 -13.87 -90.50 -62.31
C PRO A 309 -13.48 -89.61 -61.10
N GLU A 310 -13.52 -90.23 -59.91
CA GLU A 310 -13.18 -89.71 -58.57
C GLU A 310 -11.66 -89.65 -58.28
N THR A 311 -10.86 -88.98 -59.10
CA THR A 311 -9.41 -88.84 -58.84
C THR A 311 -8.92 -87.40 -58.68
N ASP A 312 -9.75 -86.42 -59.00
CA ASP A 312 -9.41 -84.99 -58.98
C ASP A 312 -9.63 -84.33 -57.60
N ASP A 313 -10.45 -84.97 -56.75
CA ASP A 313 -10.81 -84.42 -55.43
C ASP A 313 -9.70 -84.60 -54.39
N LEU A 314 -8.89 -85.65 -54.47
CA LEU A 314 -7.82 -85.90 -53.50
C LEU A 314 -6.65 -84.92 -53.68
N GLU A 315 -6.27 -84.62 -54.92
CA GLU A 315 -5.25 -83.61 -55.25
C GLU A 315 -5.72 -82.19 -54.89
N ARG A 316 -7.01 -81.90 -55.13
CA ARG A 316 -7.63 -80.61 -54.76
C ARG A 316 -7.65 -80.41 -53.24
N VAL A 317 -7.96 -81.45 -52.47
CA VAL A 317 -7.94 -81.39 -51.00
C VAL A 317 -6.51 -81.22 -50.46
N MET A 318 -5.52 -81.88 -51.04
CA MET A 318 -4.11 -81.67 -50.65
C MET A 318 -3.62 -80.25 -50.98
N ALA A 319 -3.95 -79.72 -52.16
CA ALA A 319 -3.62 -78.34 -52.53
C ALA A 319 -4.33 -77.31 -51.62
N GLN A 320 -5.59 -77.56 -51.25
CA GLN A 320 -6.33 -76.73 -50.30
C GLN A 320 -5.73 -76.80 -48.89
N LEU A 321 -5.23 -77.96 -48.45
CA LEU A 321 -4.59 -78.12 -47.15
C LEU A 321 -3.30 -77.30 -47.06
N VAL A 322 -2.44 -77.36 -48.09
CA VAL A 322 -1.20 -76.57 -48.15
C VAL A 322 -1.50 -75.07 -48.15
N LYS A 323 -2.52 -74.65 -48.91
CA LYS A 323 -2.96 -73.25 -48.93
C LYS A 323 -3.48 -72.80 -47.57
N LYS A 324 -4.27 -73.64 -46.87
CA LYS A 324 -4.79 -73.34 -45.53
C LYS A 324 -3.69 -73.29 -44.47
N THR A 325 -2.69 -74.17 -44.55
CA THR A 325 -1.52 -74.09 -43.64
C THR A 325 -0.72 -72.80 -43.85
N HIS A 326 -0.57 -72.35 -45.11
CA HIS A 326 0.12 -71.08 -45.39
C HIS A 326 -0.70 -69.87 -44.91
N GLU A 327 -2.03 -69.89 -45.07
CA GLU A 327 -2.93 -68.88 -44.51
C GLU A 327 -2.86 -68.86 -42.97
N CYS A 328 -2.75 -70.02 -42.30
CA CYS A 328 -2.56 -70.09 -40.85
C CYS A 328 -1.20 -69.52 -40.39
N GLU A 329 -0.13 -69.74 -41.15
CA GLU A 329 1.20 -69.18 -40.84
C GLU A 329 1.18 -67.64 -41.00
N GLN A 330 0.57 -67.13 -42.07
CA GLN A 330 0.39 -65.69 -42.28
C GLN A 330 -0.48 -65.04 -41.19
N LEU A 331 -1.55 -65.72 -40.76
CA LEU A 331 -2.37 -65.25 -39.64
C LEU A 331 -1.60 -65.28 -38.32
N ARG A 332 -0.70 -66.25 -38.12
CA ARG A 332 0.16 -66.33 -36.94
C ARG A 332 1.17 -65.19 -36.92
N GLU A 333 1.80 -64.89 -38.06
CA GLU A 333 2.73 -63.77 -38.23
C GLU A 333 2.02 -62.42 -38.07
N ALA A 334 0.82 -62.26 -38.63
CA ALA A 334 0.01 -61.06 -38.43
C ALA A 334 -0.42 -60.89 -36.96
N LEU A 335 -0.74 -61.98 -36.26
CA LEU A 335 -1.08 -61.95 -34.85
C LEU A 335 0.14 -61.60 -33.98
N GLU A 336 1.32 -62.15 -34.29
CA GLU A 336 2.57 -61.85 -33.59
C GLU A 336 3.02 -60.40 -33.82
N SER A 337 2.87 -59.90 -35.06
CA SER A 337 3.05 -58.47 -35.38
C SER A 337 2.06 -57.58 -34.64
N THR A 338 0.80 -58.02 -34.48
CA THR A 338 -0.21 -57.24 -33.73
C THR A 338 0.09 -57.25 -32.23
N ALA A 339 0.49 -58.40 -31.68
CA ALA A 339 0.83 -58.54 -30.27
C ALA A 339 2.09 -57.73 -29.90
N THR A 340 3.09 -57.68 -30.78
CA THR A 340 4.28 -56.86 -30.58
C THR A 340 3.95 -55.36 -30.68
N GLN A 341 3.12 -54.95 -31.64
CA GLN A 341 2.66 -53.56 -31.76
C GLN A 341 1.83 -53.11 -30.54
N TYR A 342 0.94 -53.98 -30.04
CA TYR A 342 0.16 -53.71 -28.84
C TYR A 342 1.03 -53.58 -27.57
N ASN A 343 2.07 -54.41 -27.44
CA ASN A 343 3.00 -54.30 -26.31
C ASN A 343 3.84 -53.01 -26.37
N SER A 344 4.30 -52.60 -27.56
CA SER A 344 5.00 -51.32 -27.70
C SER A 344 4.10 -50.11 -27.42
N ASP A 345 2.82 -50.17 -27.80
CA ASP A 345 1.86 -49.08 -27.52
C ASP A 345 1.53 -48.98 -26.02
N ARG A 346 1.52 -50.10 -25.30
CA ARG A 346 1.33 -50.10 -23.84
C ARG A 346 2.45 -49.33 -23.12
N ASP A 347 3.70 -49.55 -23.51
CA ASP A 347 4.85 -48.85 -22.91
C ASP A 347 4.84 -47.34 -23.20
N VAL A 348 4.26 -46.92 -24.34
CA VAL A 348 4.07 -45.49 -24.67
C VAL A 348 2.92 -44.88 -23.87
N LEU A 349 1.83 -45.64 -23.67
CA LEU A 349 0.69 -45.24 -22.83
C LEU A 349 1.10 -45.07 -21.35
N ASP A 350 1.93 -45.97 -20.82
CA ASP A 350 2.45 -45.88 -19.44
C ASP A 350 3.35 -44.66 -19.25
N LYS A 351 4.18 -44.33 -20.25
CA LYS A 351 5.02 -43.10 -20.24
C LYS A 351 4.17 -41.83 -20.34
N ARG A 352 3.12 -41.82 -21.18
CA ARG A 352 2.21 -40.67 -21.31
C ARG A 352 1.37 -40.46 -20.05
N LEU A 353 0.89 -41.54 -19.44
CA LEU A 353 0.17 -41.50 -18.17
C LEU A 353 1.07 -41.00 -17.03
N ALA A 354 2.33 -41.45 -16.97
CA ALA A 354 3.31 -40.94 -16.01
C ALA A 354 3.57 -39.44 -16.18
N ALA A 355 3.75 -38.97 -17.43
CA ALA A 355 3.92 -37.55 -17.71
C ALA A 355 2.68 -36.71 -17.33
N GLN A 356 1.47 -37.21 -17.62
CA GLN A 356 0.23 -36.54 -17.24
C GLN A 356 0.03 -36.46 -15.73
N LEU A 357 0.46 -37.47 -14.97
CA LEU A 357 0.42 -37.43 -13.51
C LEU A 357 1.42 -36.41 -12.95
N VAL A 358 2.62 -36.28 -13.54
CA VAL A 358 3.60 -35.25 -13.14
C VAL A 358 3.06 -33.85 -13.43
N VAL A 359 2.42 -33.63 -14.58
CA VAL A 359 1.74 -32.37 -14.90
C VAL A 359 0.60 -32.11 -13.92
N ALA A 360 -0.24 -33.11 -13.63
CA ALA A 360 -1.32 -32.98 -12.64
C ALA A 360 -0.82 -32.74 -11.20
N TYR A 361 0.39 -33.20 -10.86
CA TYR A 361 1.03 -32.91 -9.57
C TYR A 361 1.48 -31.45 -9.47
N VAL A 362 1.96 -30.87 -10.58
CA VAL A 362 2.39 -29.46 -10.64
C VAL A 362 1.17 -28.53 -10.63
N ASP A 363 0.13 -28.89 -11.39
CA ASP A 363 -1.04 -28.02 -11.63
C ASP A 363 -2.14 -28.13 -10.56
N SER A 364 -2.23 -29.22 -9.79
CA SER A 364 -3.32 -29.41 -8.83
C SER A 364 -3.01 -28.92 -7.41
N ASN A 365 -4.03 -28.40 -6.73
CA ASN A 365 -3.97 -28.05 -5.29
C ASN A 365 -4.03 -29.28 -4.37
N LYS A 366 -4.11 -30.50 -4.93
CA LYS A 366 -4.25 -31.79 -4.22
C LYS A 366 -3.02 -32.69 -4.43
N LYS A 367 -1.84 -32.07 -4.27
CA LYS A 367 -0.51 -32.67 -4.50
C LYS A 367 -0.29 -33.97 -3.71
N SER A 368 -0.83 -34.07 -2.50
CA SER A 368 -0.74 -35.25 -1.64
C SER A 368 -1.50 -36.46 -2.20
N GLU A 369 -2.71 -36.25 -2.74
CA GLU A 369 -3.52 -37.30 -3.34
C GLU A 369 -2.89 -37.84 -4.63
N VAL A 370 -2.33 -36.94 -5.45
CA VAL A 370 -1.64 -37.30 -6.70
C VAL A 370 -0.36 -38.09 -6.40
N LEU A 371 0.45 -37.66 -5.43
CA LEU A 371 1.62 -38.41 -4.97
C LEU A 371 1.24 -39.79 -4.42
N GLN A 372 0.14 -39.89 -3.69
CA GLN A 372 -0.33 -41.16 -3.13
C GLN A 372 -0.83 -42.11 -4.23
N LEU A 373 -1.44 -41.57 -5.28
CA LEU A 373 -1.83 -42.33 -6.47
C LEU A 373 -0.59 -42.81 -7.26
N MET A 374 0.40 -41.95 -7.47
CA MET A 374 1.68 -42.30 -8.10
C MET A 374 2.40 -43.41 -7.33
N ALA A 375 2.51 -43.27 -6.01
CA ALA A 375 3.14 -44.27 -5.15
C ALA A 375 2.40 -45.61 -5.17
N ARG A 376 1.06 -45.61 -5.31
CA ARG A 376 0.25 -46.83 -5.47
C ARG A 376 0.48 -47.49 -6.82
N MET A 377 0.51 -46.73 -7.92
CA MET A 377 0.75 -47.29 -9.26
C MET A 377 2.17 -47.86 -9.42
N MET A 378 3.17 -47.22 -8.81
CA MET A 378 4.56 -47.69 -8.85
C MET A 378 4.87 -48.77 -7.81
N GLY A 379 3.88 -49.19 -7.00
CA GLY A 379 4.05 -50.28 -6.04
C GLY A 379 4.99 -49.96 -4.87
N PHE A 380 5.05 -48.70 -4.42
CA PHE A 380 5.92 -48.33 -3.30
C PHE A 380 5.51 -49.06 -2.02
N THR A 381 6.50 -49.58 -1.30
CA THR A 381 6.31 -50.13 0.05
C THR A 381 6.03 -49.01 1.06
N GLU A 382 5.35 -49.32 2.18
CA GLU A 382 5.03 -48.31 3.21
C GLU A 382 6.30 -47.62 3.77
N GLU A 383 7.43 -48.32 3.81
CA GLU A 383 8.72 -47.76 4.21
C GLU A 383 9.30 -46.78 3.16
N GLN A 384 9.04 -47.00 1.87
CA GLN A 384 9.40 -46.06 0.81
C GLN A 384 8.47 -44.85 0.79
N LYS A 385 7.16 -45.04 1.06
CA LYS A 385 6.19 -43.94 1.20
C LYS A 385 6.51 -43.00 2.36
N ARG A 386 6.96 -43.56 3.49
CA ARG A 386 7.43 -42.77 4.63
C ARG A 386 8.71 -41.98 4.30
N ARG A 387 9.67 -42.61 3.60
CA ARG A 387 10.90 -41.94 3.15
C ARG A 387 10.65 -40.81 2.17
N VAL A 388 9.64 -40.94 1.30
CA VAL A 388 9.25 -39.92 0.33
C VAL A 388 8.15 -38.97 0.84
N GLY A 389 7.81 -39.03 2.13
CA GLY A 389 6.87 -38.09 2.76
C GLY A 389 5.41 -38.18 2.25
N VAL A 390 5.02 -39.30 1.64
CA VAL A 390 3.68 -39.48 1.04
C VAL A 390 2.73 -40.10 2.07
N GLY A 391 1.75 -39.31 2.54
CA GLY A 391 0.63 -39.80 3.36
C GLY A 391 0.81 -39.74 4.89
N TYR A 392 1.83 -39.06 5.41
CA TYR A 392 2.03 -38.87 6.85
C TYR A 392 2.12 -37.37 7.20
N PRO A 393 1.28 -36.84 8.13
CA PRO A 393 1.44 -35.49 8.65
C PRO A 393 2.66 -35.42 9.57
N VAL A 394 3.62 -34.55 9.24
CA VAL A 394 4.82 -34.32 10.05
C VAL A 394 4.49 -33.23 11.09
N GLU A 395 4.31 -33.64 12.34
CA GLU A 395 4.20 -32.76 13.49
C GLU A 395 5.62 -32.42 13.96
N GLY A 396 6.13 -31.24 13.59
CA GLY A 396 7.48 -30.80 13.97
C GLY A 396 7.98 -29.65 13.11
N ASN A 397 8.34 -28.55 13.76
CA ASN A 397 8.78 -27.28 13.19
C ASN A 397 9.90 -27.44 12.14
N GLY A 398 9.57 -27.23 10.86
CA GLY A 398 10.51 -27.25 9.74
C GLY A 398 9.97 -28.02 8.54
N GLY A 399 9.41 -27.31 7.57
CA GLY A 399 8.91 -27.89 6.33
C GLY A 399 9.99 -28.70 5.59
N GLY A 400 9.62 -29.89 5.08
CA GLY A 400 10.55 -30.69 4.30
C GLY A 400 10.22 -32.17 4.23
N GLY A 401 9.08 -32.53 3.65
CA GLY A 401 8.95 -33.84 3.00
C GLY A 401 9.87 -33.87 1.77
N LEU A 402 10.54 -35.02 1.57
CA LEU A 402 11.52 -35.33 0.51
C LEU A 402 12.94 -34.75 0.61
N PHE A 403 13.19 -33.63 1.29
CA PHE A 403 14.52 -32.98 1.26
C PHE A 403 15.41 -33.20 2.48
N SER A 404 14.88 -33.62 3.64
CA SER A 404 15.72 -33.83 4.83
C SER A 404 16.55 -35.12 4.81
N SER A 405 16.27 -36.08 3.91
CA SER A 405 17.07 -37.32 3.82
C SER A 405 18.14 -37.33 2.73
N ILE A 406 18.10 -36.43 1.74
CA ILE A 406 19.25 -36.25 0.83
C ILE A 406 20.33 -35.38 1.50
N ILE A 407 19.93 -34.44 2.37
CA ILE A 407 20.86 -33.72 3.27
C ILE A 407 21.22 -34.56 4.52
N GLY A 408 20.45 -35.62 4.81
CA GLY A 408 20.61 -36.45 6.00
C GLY A 408 21.53 -37.67 5.86
N LEU A 409 22.17 -37.90 4.71
CA LEU A 409 23.20 -38.95 4.62
C LEU A 409 24.58 -38.51 5.12
N VAL A 410 24.71 -37.29 5.65
CA VAL A 410 25.82 -36.91 6.54
C VAL A 410 25.27 -36.02 7.66
N ALA A 411 24.48 -36.60 8.56
CA ALA A 411 24.47 -36.12 9.94
C ALA A 411 25.66 -36.80 10.66
N PRO A 412 26.57 -36.05 11.31
CA PRO A 412 27.60 -36.62 12.16
C PRO A 412 26.94 -37.38 13.31
N GLY A 413 26.96 -38.70 13.26
CA GLY A 413 26.93 -39.49 14.47
C GLY A 413 28.29 -39.37 15.12
N ASP A 414 28.33 -38.84 16.35
CA ASP A 414 29.50 -38.91 17.19
C ASP A 414 30.13 -40.31 17.15
N ASN A 415 31.44 -40.30 16.93
CA ASN A 415 32.42 -41.38 17.10
C ASN A 415 32.65 -42.40 15.97
N ALA A 416 33.83 -42.20 15.35
CA ALA A 416 34.88 -43.20 15.13
C ALA A 416 34.97 -43.92 13.77
N ASN A 417 36.01 -43.50 13.03
CA ASN A 417 36.97 -44.33 12.27
C ASN A 417 36.57 -44.83 10.87
N VAL A 418 37.54 -44.68 9.94
CA VAL A 418 37.58 -45.20 8.54
C VAL A 418 36.67 -44.41 7.58
N GLY A 419 37.10 -43.75 6.49
CA GLY A 419 38.24 -43.93 5.59
C GLY A 419 37.69 -44.05 4.16
N ALA A 420 38.01 -43.06 3.32
CA ALA A 420 37.89 -43.02 1.84
C ALA A 420 36.56 -42.55 1.18
N GLY A 421 36.60 -41.32 0.67
CA GLY A 421 36.22 -40.97 -0.71
C GLY A 421 34.73 -40.74 -1.04
N GLY A 422 34.24 -39.51 -0.84
CA GLY A 422 32.99 -39.03 -1.42
C GLY A 422 32.90 -37.51 -1.33
N THR A 423 32.84 -36.84 -2.48
CA THR A 423 32.90 -35.38 -2.66
C THR A 423 31.72 -34.66 -2.00
N GLY A 424 31.98 -33.98 -0.88
CA GLY A 424 31.05 -33.01 -0.31
C GLY A 424 30.96 -31.80 -1.22
N LEU A 425 29.76 -31.51 -1.74
CA LEU A 425 29.47 -30.30 -2.48
C LEU A 425 29.42 -29.12 -1.52
N ASP A 426 30.19 -28.09 -1.82
CA ASP A 426 30.30 -26.84 -1.07
C ASP A 426 28.92 -26.14 -1.00
N PRO A 427 28.40 -25.76 0.18
CA PRO A 427 27.07 -25.14 0.32
C PRO A 427 26.96 -23.78 -0.39
N ALA A 428 28.08 -23.15 -0.75
CA ALA A 428 28.12 -21.94 -1.56
C ALA A 428 27.82 -22.17 -3.05
N ALA A 429 27.84 -23.43 -3.54
CA ALA A 429 27.55 -23.76 -4.95
C ALA A 429 26.05 -23.91 -5.26
N ILE A 430 25.20 -23.86 -4.24
CA ILE A 430 23.74 -24.08 -4.30
C ILE A 430 22.98 -22.75 -4.38
N GLU A 431 23.59 -21.65 -3.93
CA GLU A 431 22.97 -20.33 -3.94
C GLU A 431 22.94 -19.77 -5.38
N GLY A 432 21.76 -19.81 -6.01
CA GLY A 432 21.51 -19.23 -7.33
C GLY A 432 21.25 -20.21 -8.48
N LYS A 433 21.22 -21.53 -8.23
CA LYS A 433 20.85 -22.51 -9.26
C LYS A 433 19.36 -22.89 -9.16
N SER A 434 18.64 -22.85 -10.28
CA SER A 434 17.23 -23.19 -10.32
C SER A 434 17.04 -24.68 -9.99
N PHE A 435 15.96 -24.99 -9.27
CA PHE A 435 15.55 -26.35 -8.95
C PHE A 435 15.50 -27.28 -10.18
N ALA A 436 15.14 -26.71 -11.34
CA ALA A 436 15.11 -27.42 -12.62
C ALA A 436 16.52 -27.83 -13.09
N ASP A 437 17.55 -27.01 -12.82
CA ASP A 437 18.93 -27.28 -13.22
C ASP A 437 19.53 -28.41 -12.39
N MET A 438 19.28 -28.42 -11.07
CA MET A 438 19.76 -29.50 -10.19
C MET A 438 19.06 -30.84 -10.48
N TRP A 439 17.78 -30.80 -10.84
CA TRP A 439 17.04 -31.99 -11.25
C TRP A 439 17.45 -32.54 -12.61
N SER A 440 17.74 -31.66 -13.57
CA SER A 440 18.21 -32.09 -14.89
C SER A 440 19.62 -32.67 -14.81
N ASP A 441 20.51 -32.09 -14.01
CA ASP A 441 21.84 -32.66 -13.74
C ASP A 441 21.75 -34.04 -13.07
N PHE A 442 20.88 -34.22 -12.07
CA PHE A 442 20.69 -35.52 -11.41
C PHE A 442 20.13 -36.60 -12.35
N LEU A 443 19.12 -36.25 -13.16
CA LEU A 443 18.54 -37.18 -14.14
C LEU A 443 19.54 -37.52 -15.26
N LEU A 444 20.36 -36.56 -15.69
CA LEU A 444 21.45 -36.79 -16.63
C LEU A 444 22.53 -37.72 -16.04
N GLU A 445 22.86 -37.55 -14.76
CA GLU A 445 23.84 -38.37 -14.08
C GLU A 445 23.34 -39.81 -13.89
N GLU A 446 22.08 -40.02 -13.50
CA GLU A 446 21.49 -41.36 -13.41
C GLU A 446 21.31 -42.04 -14.77
N ALA A 447 20.86 -41.31 -15.80
CA ALA A 447 20.78 -41.83 -17.15
C ALA A 447 22.16 -42.25 -17.71
N SER A 448 23.24 -41.63 -17.24
CA SER A 448 24.61 -41.99 -17.61
C SER A 448 25.17 -43.21 -16.86
N LYS A 449 24.66 -43.52 -15.67
CA LYS A 449 25.04 -44.69 -14.86
C LYS A 449 24.36 -45.98 -15.32
N GLY A 450 23.29 -45.89 -16.10
CA GLY A 450 22.57 -47.02 -16.71
C GLY A 450 23.16 -47.57 -18.01
N LYS A 451 24.46 -47.35 -18.30
CA LYS A 451 25.16 -47.89 -19.49
C LYS A 451 26.24 -48.88 -19.14
#